data_AF-A0AA37LGK1-F1
#
_entry.id   AF-A0AA37LGK1-F1
#
_cell.length_a   1.000
_cell.length_b   1.000
_cell.length_c   1.000
_cell.angle_alpha   90.00
_cell.angle_beta   90.00
_cell.angle_gamma   90.00
#
_symmetry.space_group_name_H-M   'P 1'
#
loop_
_entity.id
_entity.type
_entity.pdbx_description
1 polymer ?
#
loop_
_entity_poly.entity_id
_entity_poly.type
_entity_poly.pdbx_seq_one_letter_code
_entity_poly.pdbx_strand_id
1 'polypeptide(L)'
;MEEVGFVDVTIVPFKWPIGPWAKDPHYKELGSWALENSFEGLEAWSMAAFTRALGWTPEQVQVYLVDVRKELKDKSIHHYCPLWVIFGKRPLEEAE
;
A
#
# COMPACT_ATOMS: atom_id res chain seq x y z
N MET A 1 -0.86 -20.52 7.24
CA MET A 1 -1.27 -21.23 6.01
C MET A 1 -0.91 -22.70 6.10
N GLU A 2 0.32 -23.03 6.46
CA GLU A 2 0.76 -24.42 6.68
C GLU A 2 -0.01 -25.10 7.82
N GLU A 3 -0.21 -24.41 8.95
CA GLU A 3 -0.97 -24.93 10.10
C GLU A 3 -2.43 -25.29 9.78
N VAL A 4 -3.00 -24.69 8.73
CA VAL A 4 -4.37 -24.96 8.26
C VAL A 4 -4.39 -25.87 7.03
N GLY A 5 -3.28 -26.57 6.75
CA GLY A 5 -3.18 -27.66 5.78
C GLY A 5 -2.85 -27.26 4.34
N PHE A 6 -2.49 -26.00 4.06
CA PHE A 6 -2.02 -25.62 2.71
C PHE A 6 -0.60 -26.15 2.48
N VAL A 7 -0.35 -26.64 1.27
CA VAL A 7 0.95 -27.13 0.80
C VAL A 7 1.61 -26.13 -0.16
N ASP A 8 2.91 -26.26 -0.41
CA ASP A 8 3.69 -25.38 -1.29
C ASP A 8 3.54 -23.88 -0.98
N VAL A 9 3.55 -23.51 0.32
CA VAL A 9 3.40 -22.11 0.73
C VAL A 9 4.63 -21.31 0.32
N THR A 10 4.41 -20.24 -0.44
CA THR A 10 5.45 -19.33 -0.93
C THR A 10 5.16 -17.92 -0.45
N ILE A 11 6.20 -17.25 0.05
CA ILE A 11 6.17 -15.83 0.42
C ILE A 11 7.02 -15.07 -0.59
N VAL A 12 6.41 -14.14 -1.31
CA VAL A 12 7.10 -13.28 -2.26
C VAL A 12 7.10 -11.85 -1.71
N PRO A 13 8.27 -11.32 -1.30
CA PRO A 13 8.41 -9.94 -0.88
C PRO A 13 8.48 -9.01 -2.10
N PHE A 14 7.66 -7.97 -2.10
CA PHE A 14 7.65 -6.91 -3.09
C PHE A 14 7.89 -5.55 -2.44
N LYS A 15 8.61 -4.70 -3.16
CA LYS A 15 8.66 -3.26 -2.85
C LYS A 15 7.61 -2.58 -3.70
N TRP A 16 6.61 -1.99 -3.07
CA TRP A 16 5.53 -1.27 -3.73
C TRP A 16 5.84 0.24 -3.71
N PRO A 17 6.45 0.80 -4.76
CA PRO A 17 6.80 2.21 -4.79
C PRO A 17 5.54 3.09 -4.79
N ILE A 18 5.64 4.25 -4.15
CA ILE A 18 4.64 5.31 -4.23
C ILE A 18 5.33 6.51 -4.89
N GLY A 19 4.91 6.81 -6.12
CA GLY A 19 5.50 7.85 -6.95
C GLY A 19 6.53 7.34 -7.98
N PRO A 20 6.76 8.12 -9.06
CA PRO A 20 7.63 7.72 -10.17
C PRO A 20 9.12 8.00 -9.93
N TRP A 21 9.64 7.64 -8.75
CA TRP A 21 11.05 7.85 -8.39
C TRP A 21 11.95 6.66 -8.76
N ALA A 22 11.38 5.46 -8.94
CA ALA A 22 12.14 4.27 -9.30
C ALA A 22 12.84 4.44 -10.67
N LYS A 23 14.08 3.95 -10.78
CA LYS A 23 14.84 3.98 -12.05
C LYS A 23 14.29 2.99 -13.07
N ASP A 24 13.91 1.81 -12.58
CA ASP A 24 13.34 0.74 -13.38
C ASP A 24 12.00 1.19 -14.01
N PRO A 25 11.81 1.04 -15.33
CA PRO A 25 10.59 1.49 -16.01
C PRO A 25 9.30 0.85 -15.48
N HIS A 26 9.33 -0.43 -15.13
CA HIS A 26 8.16 -1.14 -14.62
C HIS A 26 7.75 -0.59 -13.25
N TYR A 27 8.71 -0.44 -12.34
CA TYR A 27 8.44 0.12 -11.01
C TYR A 27 8.08 1.62 -11.04
N LYS A 28 8.56 2.36 -12.04
CA LYS A 28 8.18 3.77 -12.24
C LYS A 28 6.72 3.92 -12.65
N GLU A 29 6.26 3.08 -13.58
CA GLU A 29 4.86 3.04 -13.99
C GLU A 29 3.97 2.63 -12.82
N LEU A 30 4.34 1.53 -12.14
CA LEU A 30 3.64 1.05 -10.95
C LEU A 30 3.53 2.13 -9.86
N GLY A 31 4.64 2.83 -9.59
CA GLY A 31 4.68 3.92 -8.62
C GLY A 31 3.78 5.09 -9.00
N SER A 32 3.60 5.35 -10.29
CA SER A 32 2.68 6.39 -10.78
C SER A 32 1.24 6.03 -10.48
N TRP A 33 0.84 4.78 -10.73
CA TRP A 33 -0.50 4.30 -10.38
C TRP A 33 -0.73 4.24 -8.87
N ALA A 34 0.28 3.83 -8.10
CA ALA A 34 0.20 3.82 -6.64
C ALA A 34 0.06 5.25 -6.06
N LEU A 35 0.71 6.24 -6.66
CA LEU A 35 0.57 7.64 -6.27
C LEU A 35 -0.84 8.16 -6.51
N GLU A 36 -1.44 7.85 -7.66
CA GLU A 36 -2.82 8.25 -7.96
C GLU A 36 -3.81 7.61 -7.00
N ASN A 37 -3.70 6.29 -6.79
CA ASN A 37 -4.48 5.57 -5.78
C ASN A 37 -4.34 6.20 -4.39
N SER A 38 -3.13 6.67 -4.04
CA SER A 38 -2.89 7.33 -2.76
C SER A 38 -3.62 8.67 -2.69
N PHE A 39 -3.65 9.47 -3.75
CA PHE A 39 -4.37 10.75 -3.73
C PHE A 39 -5.87 10.58 -3.58
N GLU A 40 -6.46 9.59 -4.24
CA GLU A 40 -7.89 9.28 -4.12
C GLU A 40 -8.23 8.73 -2.72
N GLY A 41 -7.36 7.87 -2.16
CA GLY A 41 -7.62 7.21 -0.87
C GLY A 41 -7.25 8.01 0.37
N LEU A 42 -6.37 9.01 0.26
CA LEU A 42 -5.72 9.67 1.41
C LEU A 42 -6.72 10.23 2.43
N GLU A 43 -7.79 10.86 1.94
CA GLU A 43 -8.83 11.42 2.80
C GLU A 43 -9.60 10.33 3.55
N ALA A 44 -10.03 9.30 2.85
CA ALA A 44 -10.78 8.19 3.44
C ALA A 44 -9.97 7.47 4.52
N TRP A 45 -8.67 7.27 4.30
CA TRP A 45 -7.77 6.64 5.29
C TRP A 45 -7.57 7.49 6.54
N SER A 46 -7.54 8.83 6.38
CA SER A 46 -7.15 9.74 7.45
C SER A 46 -8.34 10.24 8.27
N MET A 47 -9.51 10.42 7.66
CA MET A 47 -10.62 11.14 8.29
C MET A 47 -11.06 10.50 9.61
N ALA A 48 -11.31 9.20 9.63
CA ALA A 48 -11.79 8.51 10.83
C ALA A 48 -10.73 8.46 11.94
N ALA A 49 -9.47 8.18 11.59
CA ALA A 49 -8.39 8.10 12.57
C ALA A 49 -8.15 9.45 13.25
N PHE A 50 -8.05 10.52 12.46
CA PHE A 50 -7.73 11.84 13.00
C PHE A 50 -8.90 12.49 13.74
N THR A 51 -10.14 12.34 13.25
CA THR A 51 -11.29 12.97 13.91
C THR A 51 -11.77 12.19 15.14
N ARG A 52 -11.80 10.84 15.08
CA ARG A 52 -12.38 10.02 16.16
C ARG A 52 -11.36 9.67 17.24
N ALA A 53 -10.10 9.43 16.88
CA ALA A 53 -9.08 9.05 17.85
C ALA A 53 -8.20 10.22 18.29
N LEU A 54 -7.88 11.16 17.37
CA LEU A 54 -7.02 12.31 17.69
C LEU A 54 -7.80 13.60 17.98
N GLY A 55 -9.12 13.59 17.82
CA GLY A 55 -9.99 14.73 18.16
C GLY A 55 -9.85 15.94 17.23
N TRP A 56 -9.29 15.76 16.04
CA TRP A 56 -9.15 16.84 15.07
C TRP A 56 -10.49 17.20 14.44
N THR A 57 -10.64 18.44 13.99
CA THR A 57 -11.76 18.81 13.12
C THR A 57 -11.51 18.31 11.69
N PRO A 58 -12.57 18.03 10.91
CA PRO A 58 -12.42 17.65 9.49
C PRO A 58 -11.58 18.65 8.69
N GLU A 59 -11.71 19.95 8.99
CA GLU A 59 -10.96 21.01 8.31
C GLU A 59 -9.46 20.94 8.62
N GLN A 60 -9.08 20.63 9.87
CA GLN A 60 -7.67 20.42 10.23
C GLN A 60 -7.08 19.24 9.46
N VAL A 61 -7.85 18.16 9.31
CA VAL A 61 -7.42 17.01 8.49
C VAL A 61 -7.23 17.44 7.04
N GLN A 62 -8.19 18.13 6.44
CA GLN A 62 -8.08 18.59 5.05
C GLN A 62 -6.85 19.46 4.80
N VAL A 63 -6.58 20.43 5.70
CA VAL A 63 -5.40 21.28 5.62
C VAL A 63 -4.13 20.44 5.72
N TYR A 64 -4.05 19.51 6.67
CA TYR A 64 -2.89 18.62 6.81
C TYR A 64 -2.66 17.75 5.57
N LEU A 65 -3.72 17.24 4.95
CA LEU A 65 -3.61 16.43 3.74
C LEU A 65 -3.10 17.22 2.52
N VAL A 66 -3.11 18.57 2.55
CA VAL A 66 -2.44 19.37 1.51
C VAL A 66 -0.93 19.13 1.55
N ASP A 67 -0.33 19.13 2.73
CA ASP A 67 1.11 18.94 2.90
C ASP A 67 1.52 17.49 2.63
N VAL A 68 0.72 16.51 3.06
CA VAL A 68 0.94 15.10 2.73
C VAL A 68 0.96 14.87 1.21
N ARG A 69 0.04 15.52 0.46
CA ARG A 69 0.05 15.42 -1.01
C ARG A 69 1.28 16.06 -1.65
N LYS A 70 1.89 17.08 -1.03
CA LYS A 70 3.16 17.65 -1.51
C LYS A 70 4.30 16.65 -1.33
N GLU A 71 4.40 16.04 -0.15
CA GLU A 71 5.45 15.06 0.14
C GLU A 71 5.33 13.80 -0.72
N LEU A 72 4.12 13.33 -0.99
CA LEU A 72 3.88 12.20 -1.89
C LEU A 72 4.34 12.48 -3.34
N LYS A 73 4.35 13.76 -3.76
CA LYS A 73 4.85 14.18 -5.09
C LYS A 73 6.37 14.39 -5.12
N ASP A 74 7.01 14.51 -3.97
CA ASP A 74 8.44 14.77 -3.89
C ASP A 74 9.23 13.51 -4.29
N LYS A 75 9.84 13.57 -5.47
CA LYS A 75 10.63 12.46 -6.03
C LYS A 75 11.98 12.27 -5.33
N SER A 76 12.41 13.21 -4.49
CA SER A 76 13.59 13.02 -3.64
C SER A 76 13.30 12.07 -2.47
N ILE A 77 12.03 11.89 -2.13
CA ILE A 77 11.59 10.93 -1.12
C ILE A 77 11.17 9.64 -1.82
N HIS A 78 11.90 8.57 -1.57
CA HIS A 78 11.66 7.26 -2.17
C HIS A 78 10.63 6.46 -1.36
N HIS A 79 9.39 6.96 -1.30
CA HIS A 79 8.29 6.29 -0.60
C HIS A 79 8.02 4.91 -1.20
N TYR A 80 7.97 3.88 -0.35
CA TYR A 80 7.49 2.56 -0.72
C TYR A 80 6.87 1.83 0.46
N CYS A 81 5.91 0.96 0.16
CA CYS A 81 5.35 0.02 1.11
C CYS A 81 5.96 -1.37 0.87
N PRO A 82 6.44 -2.07 1.90
CA PRO A 82 6.74 -3.48 1.78
C PRO A 82 5.42 -4.26 1.65
N LEU A 83 5.30 -5.06 0.60
CA LEU A 83 4.14 -5.90 0.33
C LEU A 83 4.59 -7.36 0.35
N TRP A 84 3.89 -8.20 1.11
CA TRP A 84 4.13 -9.64 1.12
C TRP A 84 2.96 -10.33 0.44
N VAL A 85 3.23 -10.94 -0.70
CA VAL A 85 2.25 -11.81 -1.36
C VAL A 85 2.52 -13.22 -0.88
N ILE A 86 1.55 -13.78 -0.17
CA ILE A 86 1.63 -15.13 0.41
C ILE A 86 0.57 -15.98 -0.29
N PHE A 87 0.98 -17.08 -0.90
CA PHE A 87 0.08 -18.02 -1.53
C PHE A 87 0.53 -19.45 -1.28
N GLY A 88 -0.41 -20.38 -1.33
CA GLY A 88 -0.19 -21.81 -1.15
C GLY A 88 -1.30 -22.58 -1.85
N LYS A 89 -1.07 -23.86 -2.09
CA LYS A 89 -2.05 -24.74 -2.75
C LYS A 89 -2.89 -25.46 -1.70
N ARG A 90 -4.19 -25.57 -1.97
CA ARG A 90 -5.02 -26.51 -1.23
C ARG A 90 -4.58 -27.93 -1.62
N PRO A 91 -4.34 -28.85 -0.68
CA PRO A 91 -4.06 -30.23 -1.02
C PRO A 91 -5.24 -30.80 -1.81
N LEU A 92 -4.95 -31.48 -2.91
CA LEU A 92 -5.95 -32.28 -3.62
C LEU A 92 -6.10 -33.56 -2.80
N GLU A 93 -7.32 -33.93 -2.40
CA GLU A 93 -7.58 -35.29 -1.94
C GLU A 93 -7.10 -36.23 -3.03
N GLU A 94 -6.31 -37.25 -2.68
CA GLU A 94 -5.95 -38.31 -3.62
C GLU A 94 -7.27 -38.90 -4.14
N ALA A 95 -7.55 -38.71 -5.43
CA ALA A 95 -8.65 -39.39 -6.08
C ALA A 95 -8.29 -40.88 -6.12
N GLU A 96 -8.96 -41.67 -5.27
CA GLU A 96 -8.98 -43.14 -5.32
C GLU A 96 -9.42 -43.64 -6.70
#